data_AF-A0A376H2M0-F1
#
_entry.id   AF-A0A376H2M0-F1
#
_cell.length_a   1.000
_cell.length_b   1.000
_cell.length_c   1.000
_cell.angle_alpha   90.00
_cell.angle_beta   90.00
_cell.angle_gamma   90.00
#
_symmetry.space_group_name_H-M   'P 1'
#
loop_
_entity.id
_entity.type
_entity.pdbx_description
1 polymer ?
#
loop_
_entity_poly.entity_id
_entity_poly.type
_entity_poly.pdbx_seq_one_letter_code
_entity_poly.pdbx_strand_id
1 'polypeptide(L)'
;MKLFQWLIEAVAVQQNGVNKMHVFQVTTFDQSKEKAMDIARMKMKRKLKREKVAYLRITICWIQLKEVIYRTKYEEYKQLARSRKPRKVIARLLELSFWELDEYEQRYRRERRKEEK
;
A
#
# COMPACT_ATOMS: atom_id res chain seq x y z
N MET A 1 4.24 -6.01 -14.96
CA MET A 1 4.73 -4.80 -14.27
C MET A 1 5.56 -5.19 -13.07
N LYS A 2 6.56 -4.39 -12.73
CA LYS A 2 7.40 -4.59 -11.54
C LYS A 2 6.79 -3.85 -10.35
N LEU A 3 6.72 -4.52 -9.21
CA LEU A 3 6.32 -3.95 -7.93
C LEU A 3 7.45 -4.16 -6.93
N PHE A 4 7.80 -3.14 -6.18
CA PHE A 4 8.92 -3.18 -5.25
C PHE A 4 8.37 -3.30 -3.83
N GLN A 5 8.69 -4.41 -3.17
CA GLN A 5 8.29 -4.63 -1.79
C GLN A 5 9.42 -4.24 -0.84
N TRP A 6 9.07 -3.38 0.10
CA TRP A 6 9.95 -2.83 1.11
C TRP A 6 9.52 -3.31 2.49
N LEU A 7 10.50 -3.66 3.30
CA LEU A 7 10.34 -3.80 4.74
C LEU A 7 10.88 -2.53 5.38
N ILE A 8 10.05 -1.85 6.16
CA ILE A 8 10.40 -0.57 6.78
C ILE A 8 10.09 -0.63 8.25
N GLU A 9 11.09 -0.30 9.05
CA GLU A 9 10.97 -0.17 10.49
C GLU A 9 10.86 1.29 10.87
N ALA A 10 9.83 1.61 11.65
CA ALA A 10 9.60 2.93 12.17
C ALA A 10 9.34 2.87 13.68
N VAL A 11 9.91 3.84 14.39
CA VAL A 11 9.69 4.06 15.82
C VAL A 11 8.85 5.32 15.99
N ALA A 12 7.82 5.22 16.83
CA ALA A 12 7.14 6.41 17.33
C ALA A 12 7.55 6.69 18.77
N VAL A 13 8.03 7.91 18.98
CA VAL A 13 8.31 8.47 20.30
C VAL A 13 7.00 8.99 20.85
N GLN A 14 6.46 8.30 21.85
CA GLN A 14 5.20 8.68 22.49
C GLN A 14 5.44 9.82 23.50
N GLN A 15 4.40 10.60 23.79
CA GLN A 15 4.49 11.71 24.74
C GLN A 15 4.80 11.26 26.18
N ASN A 16 4.44 10.03 26.54
CA ASN A 16 4.73 9.41 27.82
C ASN A 16 6.16 8.82 27.93
N GLY A 17 7.03 9.08 26.95
CA GLY A 17 8.41 8.57 26.91
C GLY A 17 8.56 7.12 26.42
N VAL A 18 7.47 6.43 26.09
CA VAL A 18 7.53 5.08 25.54
C VAL A 18 7.89 5.13 24.05
N ASN A 19 8.92 4.38 23.67
CA ASN A 19 9.29 4.18 22.27
C ASN A 19 8.76 2.84 21.78
N LYS A 20 7.87 2.86 20.79
CA LYS A 20 7.33 1.63 20.20
C LYS A 20 7.76 1.49 18.76
N MET A 21 8.38 0.35 18.47
CA MET A 21 8.87 -0.02 17.14
C MET A 21 7.79 -0.75 16.36
N HIS A 22 7.71 -0.45 15.06
CA HIS A 22 6.74 -1.03 14.15
C HIS A 22 7.38 -1.33 12.81
N VAL A 23 7.15 -2.55 12.33
CA VAL A 23 7.59 -3.00 11.01
C VAL A 23 6.40 -2.94 10.05
N PHE A 24 6.62 -2.35 8.88
CA PHE A 24 5.66 -2.22 7.80
C PHE A 24 6.19 -2.88 6.54
N GLN A 25 5.36 -3.70 5.92
CA GLN A 25 5.55 -4.08 4.52
C GLN A 25 4.85 -3.04 3.64
N VAL A 26 5.61 -2.46 2.70
CA VAL A 26 5.14 -1.42 1.78
C VAL A 26 5.46 -1.84 0.37
N THR A 27 4.47 -1.77 -0.52
CA THR A 27 4.66 -2.05 -1.95
C THR A 27 4.57 -0.73 -2.72
N THR A 28 5.53 -0.48 -3.60
CA THR A 28 5.56 0.69 -4.51
C THR A 28 5.61 0.26 -5.97
N PHE A 29 5.11 1.11 -6.85
CA PHE A 29 5.10 0.89 -8.30
C PHE A 29 6.46 1.23 -8.95
N ASP A 30 7.25 2.06 -8.26
CA ASP A 30 8.59 2.48 -8.64
C ASP A 30 9.60 2.15 -7.53
N GLN A 31 10.87 2.04 -7.89
CA GLN A 31 11.96 1.74 -6.95
C GLN A 31 12.38 2.97 -6.13
N SER A 32 11.41 3.71 -5.58
CA SER A 32 11.67 4.90 -4.77
C SER A 32 11.63 4.56 -3.28
N LYS A 33 12.81 4.61 -2.64
CA LYS A 33 12.94 4.49 -1.17
C LYS A 33 12.15 5.58 -0.45
N GLU A 34 12.19 6.81 -0.96
CA GLU A 34 11.50 7.97 -0.37
C GLU A 34 9.98 7.77 -0.33
N LYS A 35 9.38 7.34 -1.45
CA LYS A 35 7.94 7.03 -1.47
C LYS A 35 7.60 5.90 -0.50
N ALA A 36 8.43 4.87 -0.42
CA ALA A 36 8.21 3.77 0.51
C ALA A 36 8.25 4.25 1.97
N MET A 37 9.21 5.10 2.31
CA MET A 37 9.34 5.75 3.62
C MET A 37 8.12 6.62 3.95
N ASP A 38 7.65 7.45 3.02
CA ASP A 38 6.49 8.31 3.25
C ASP A 38 5.20 7.52 3.44
N ILE A 39 5.03 6.42 2.69
CA ILE A 39 3.91 5.49 2.88
C ILE A 39 4.00 4.85 4.28
N ALA A 40 5.19 4.42 4.72
CA ALA A 40 5.38 3.85 6.05
C ALA A 40 5.05 4.87 7.16
N ARG A 41 5.53 6.12 7.04
CA ARG A 41 5.17 7.22 7.96
C ARG A 41 3.66 7.43 7.98
N MET A 42 3.01 7.47 6.82
CA MET A 42 1.55 7.64 6.73
C MET A 42 0.80 6.48 7.39
N LYS A 43 1.22 5.23 7.16
CA LYS A 43 0.67 4.03 7.81
C LYS A 43 0.82 4.11 9.33
N MET A 44 2.00 4.52 9.81
CA MET A 44 2.26 4.69 11.23
C MET A 44 1.37 5.76 11.87
N LYS A 45 1.28 6.96 11.26
CA LYS A 45 0.37 8.03 11.71
C LYS A 45 -1.08 7.55 11.82
N ARG A 46 -1.56 6.81 10.82
CA ARG A 46 -2.92 6.25 10.82
C ARG A 46 -3.12 5.21 11.91
N LYS A 47 -2.12 4.36 12.15
CA LYS A 47 -2.15 3.36 13.23
C LYS A 47 -2.24 4.03 14.60
N LEU A 48 -1.33 4.98 14.89
CA LEU A 48 -1.34 5.73 16.15
C LEU A 48 -2.66 6.48 16.38
N LYS A 49 -3.23 7.08 15.34
CA LYS A 49 -4.55 7.73 15.41
C LYS A 49 -5.66 6.76 15.79
N ARG A 50 -5.66 5.54 15.24
CA ARG A 50 -6.65 4.49 15.58
C ARG A 50 -6.48 4.00 17.02
N GLU A 51 -5.25 3.89 17.48
CA GLU A 51 -4.91 3.48 18.85
C GLU A 51 -5.05 4.64 19.86
N LYS A 52 -5.40 5.86 19.41
CA LYS A 52 -5.49 7.08 20.23
C LYS A 52 -4.19 7.39 21.00
N VAL A 53 -3.05 7.03 20.43
CA VAL A 53 -1.73 7.26 21.04
C VAL A 53 -1.17 8.60 20.56
N ALA A 54 -0.90 9.50 21.50
CA ALA A 54 -0.20 10.75 21.22
C ALA A 54 1.30 10.50 21.05
N TYR A 55 1.89 11.10 20.02
CA TYR A 55 3.30 10.95 19.68
C TYR A 55 3.93 12.30 19.36
N LEU A 56 5.22 12.43 19.66
CA LEU A 56 6.02 13.61 19.36
C LEU A 56 6.63 13.52 17.96
N ARG A 57 7.20 12.35 17.65
CA ARG A 57 7.93 12.12 16.40
C ARG A 57 7.80 10.69 15.93
N ILE A 58 7.82 10.51 14.61
CA ILE A 58 7.96 9.22 13.95
C ILE A 58 9.29 9.24 13.21
N THR A 59 10.15 8.28 13.49
CA THR A 59 11.47 8.12 12.88
C THR A 59 11.51 6.79 12.15
N ILE A 60 12.10 6.77 10.95
CA ILE A 60 12.39 5.51 10.25
C ILE A 60 13.79 5.09 10.65
N CYS A 61 13.93 3.87 11.14
CA CYS A 61 15.17 3.33 11.67
C CYS A 61 15.84 2.39 10.66
N TRP A 62 15.04 1.64 9.90
CA TRP A 62 15.54 0.68 8.93
C TRP A 62 14.65 0.64 7.69
N ILE A 63 15.27 0.42 6.53
CA ILE A 63 14.58 0.19 5.26
C ILE A 63 15.35 -0.82 4.43
N GLN A 64 14.64 -1.81 3.89
CA GLN A 64 15.22 -2.82 3.03
C GLN A 64 14.27 -3.14 1.87
N LEU A 65 14.81 -3.22 0.65
CA LEU A 65 14.09 -3.82 -0.46
C LEU A 65 14.08 -5.33 -0.23
N LYS A 66 12.90 -5.89 0.02
CA LYS A 66 12.72 -7.33 0.28
C LYS A 66 12.74 -8.12 -1.01
N GLU A 67 11.91 -7.72 -1.97
CA GLU A 67 11.78 -8.42 -3.24
C GLU A 67 11.17 -7.53 -4.33
N VAL A 68 11.37 -7.94 -5.58
CA VAL A 68 10.71 -7.36 -6.75
C VAL A 68 9.68 -8.37 -7.25
N ILE A 69 8.40 -8.01 -7.15
CA ILE A 69 7.29 -8.85 -7.58
C ILE A 69 6.90 -8.47 -9.00
N TYR A 70 6.74 -9.48 -9.84
CA TYR A 70 6.18 -9.34 -11.18
C TYR A 70 4.70 -9.70 -11.14
N ARG A 71 3.84 -8.77 -11.54
CA ARG A 71 2.39 -8.99 -11.68
C ARG A 71 1.88 -8.45 -13.00
N THR A 72 0.76 -8.96 -13.46
CA THR A 72 0.01 -8.33 -14.55
C THR A 72 -0.75 -7.11 -14.03
N LYS A 73 -1.09 -6.15 -14.90
CA LYS A 73 -1.92 -5.00 -14.53
C LYS A 73 -3.28 -5.46 -13.97
N TYR A 74 -3.84 -6.54 -14.52
CA TYR A 74 -5.11 -7.10 -14.05
C TYR A 74 -5.02 -7.72 -12.66
N GLU A 75 -3.96 -8.47 -12.34
CA GLU A 75 -3.76 -9.00 -10.99
C GLU A 75 -3.65 -7.90 -9.94
N GLU A 76 -2.90 -6.84 -10.26
CA GLU A 76 -2.77 -5.69 -9.35
C GLU A 76 -4.08 -4.89 -9.27
N TYR A 77 -4.83 -4.78 -10.37
CA TYR A 77 -6.20 -4.24 -10.37
C TYR A 77 -7.07 -5.00 -9.36
N LYS A 78 -7.05 -6.33 -9.35
CA LYS A 78 -7.82 -7.14 -8.39
C LYS A 78 -7.44 -6.80 -6.94
N GLN A 79 -6.14 -6.66 -6.64
CA GLN A 79 -5.66 -6.31 -5.31
C GLN A 79 -6.12 -4.92 -4.86
N LEU A 80 -6.03 -3.93 -5.76
CA LEU A 80 -6.45 -2.55 -5.48
C LEU A 80 -7.98 -2.44 -5.34
N ALA A 81 -8.74 -3.16 -6.17
CA ALA A 81 -10.20 -3.23 -6.10
C ALA A 81 -10.66 -3.87 -4.78
N ARG A 82 -10.04 -4.99 -4.35
CA ARG A 82 -10.29 -5.61 -3.03
C ARG A 82 -9.99 -4.66 -1.88
N SER A 83 -8.95 -3.84 -2.02
CA SER A 83 -8.57 -2.80 -1.06
C SER A 83 -9.51 -1.57 -1.07
N ARG A 84 -10.63 -1.63 -1.80
CA ARG A 84 -11.64 -0.56 -1.96
C ARG A 84 -11.03 0.77 -2.42
N LYS A 85 -10.01 0.71 -3.27
CA LYS A 85 -9.42 1.92 -3.86
C LYS A 85 -10.40 2.53 -4.87
N PRO A 86 -10.54 3.87 -4.93
CA PRO A 86 -11.40 4.51 -5.93
C PRO A 86 -10.93 4.21 -7.35
N ARG A 87 -11.88 4.00 -8.28
CA ARG A 87 -11.64 3.71 -9.70
C ARG A 87 -10.62 4.66 -10.34
N LYS A 88 -10.76 5.96 -10.11
CA LYS A 88 -9.83 7.00 -10.61
C LYS A 88 -8.39 6.81 -10.11
N VAL A 89 -8.22 6.37 -8.87
CA VAL A 89 -6.88 6.12 -8.29
C VAL A 89 -6.26 4.88 -8.91
N ILE A 90 -7.04 3.82 -9.11
CA ILE A 90 -6.57 2.59 -9.75
C ILE A 90 -6.12 2.87 -11.19
N ALA A 91 -6.93 3.61 -11.95
CA ALA A 91 -6.59 4.01 -13.32
C ALA A 91 -5.26 4.75 -13.40
N ARG A 92 -5.04 5.70 -12.48
CA ARG A 92 -3.80 6.48 -12.42
C ARG A 92 -2.59 5.63 -12.02
N LEU A 93 -2.73 4.74 -11.05
CA LEU A 93 -1.63 3.89 -10.56
C LEU A 93 -1.19 2.84 -11.57
N LEU A 94 -2.14 2.31 -12.34
CA LEU A 94 -1.89 1.27 -13.33
C LEU A 94 -1.71 1.82 -14.75
N GLU A 95 -1.80 3.14 -14.91
CA GLU A 95 -1.74 3.84 -16.20
C GLU A 95 -2.67 3.15 -17.21
N LEU A 96 -3.96 3.03 -16.84
CA LEU A 96 -4.99 2.41 -17.66
C LEU A 96 -5.79 3.48 -18.40
N SER A 97 -6.08 3.21 -19.67
CA SER A 97 -7.08 3.95 -20.43
C SER A 97 -8.49 3.69 -19.87
N PHE A 98 -9.45 4.52 -20.30
CA PHE A 98 -10.86 4.34 -19.92
C PHE A 98 -11.39 2.97 -20.32
N TRP A 99 -11.06 2.50 -21.53
CA TRP A 99 -11.52 1.21 -22.06
C TRP A 99 -10.93 0.02 -21.32
N GLU A 100 -9.61 0.02 -21.08
CA GLU A 100 -8.95 -1.06 -20.32
C GLU A 100 -9.50 -1.16 -18.89
N LEU A 101 -9.77 -0.01 -18.26
CA LEU A 101 -10.32 0.02 -16.91
C LEU A 101 -11.74 -0.57 -16.85
N ASP A 102 -12.58 -0.26 -17.84
CA ASP A 102 -13.93 -0.81 -17.94
C ASP A 102 -13.90 -2.32 -18.17
N GLU A 103 -13.03 -2.79 -19.08
CA GLU A 103 -12.83 -4.21 -19.34
C GLU A 103 -12.42 -4.97 -18.06
N TYR A 104 -11.45 -4.43 -17.31
CA TYR A 104 -10.97 -5.04 -16.07
C TYR A 104 -12.07 -5.09 -15.00
N GLU A 105 -12.88 -4.05 -14.91
CA GLU A 105 -14.01 -4.00 -13.99
C GLU A 105 -15.08 -5.03 -14.34
N GLN A 106 -15.45 -5.13 -15.62
CA GLN A 106 -16.39 -6.15 -16.09
C GLN A 106 -15.86 -7.56 -15.83
N ARG A 107 -14.60 -7.83 -16.17
CA ARG A 107 -13.96 -9.13 -15.95
C ARG A 107 -13.94 -9.50 -14.47
N TYR A 108 -13.55 -8.58 -13.59
CA TYR A 108 -13.51 -8.82 -12.14
C TYR A 108 -14.91 -9.05 -11.55
N ARG A 109 -15.94 -8.33 -12.01
CA ARG A 109 -17.33 -8.57 -11.61
C ARG A 109 -17.81 -9.97 -12.02
N ARG A 110 -17.46 -10.43 -13.23
CA ARG A 110 -17.80 -11.79 -13.70
C ARG A 110 -17.11 -12.86 -12.86
N GLU A 111 -15.83 -12.69 -12.50
CA GLU A 111 -15.10 -13.60 -11.61
C GLU A 111 -15.78 -13.71 -10.24
N ARG A 112 -16.08 -12.57 -9.60
CA ARG A 112 -16.75 -12.56 -8.29
C ARG A 112 -18.11 -13.29 -8.28
N ARG A 113 -18.91 -13.09 -9.33
CA ARG A 113 -20.23 -13.76 -9.45
C ARG A 113 -20.13 -15.27 -9.60
N LYS A 114 -18.99 -15.79 -10.09
CA LYS A 114 -18.73 -17.23 -10.19
C LYS A 114 -18.24 -17.81 -8.87
N GLU A 115 -17.50 -17.04 -8.08
CA GLU A 115 -17.02 -17.44 -6.75
C GLU A 115 -18.15 -17.46 -5.70
N GLU A 116 -19.23 -16.68 -5.91
CA GLU A 116 -20.40 -16.61 -5.02
C GLU A 116 -21.49 -17.66 -5.34
N LYS A 117 -21.32 -18.48 -6.38
CA LYS A 117 -22.21 -19.60 -6.74
C LYS A 117 -21.59 -20.93 -6.37
#